data_AF-A0AAV9ZVY7-F1
#
_entry.id   AF-A0AAV9ZVY7-F1
#
_cell.length_a   1.000
_cell.length_b   1.000
_cell.length_c   1.000
_cell.angle_alpha   90.00
_cell.angle_beta   90.00
_cell.angle_gamma   90.00
#
_symmetry.space_group_name_H-M   'P 1'
#
loop_
_entity.id
_entity.type
_entity.pdbx_description
1 polymer ?
#
loop_
_entity_poly.entity_id
_entity_poly.type
_entity_poly.pdbx_seq_one_letter_code
_entity_poly.pdbx_strand_id
1 'polypeptide(L)'
;MSSQSNSRKARRDENRPAQDQSKDVRPSRSQPTRRPLQDANTGNTEGVDDAGRIRELENALAESQAECAELRNQQPARQPSNPTADSETVIPRPVNISTVKMSELRAELGFNRSQWNALRSCVRYAMAAARLDWTKAWKNQEPKKKLRFLNVVRADFPETQRFENGWGIIRIAQEAWGNRKSYGRCVDDPNTYRGRKTVERRGRRDDSPSPAPSNRSQRTRASSSRVSQSPGPTIPQRQPAPSSDDDDDDDLYNFSDDGQREEGSGGPARKKARS
;
A
#
# COMPACT_ATOMS: atom_id res chain seq x y z
N MET A 1 -33.78 54.82 -5.61
CA MET A 1 -32.57 54.65 -6.45
C MET A 1 -32.29 53.16 -6.57
N SER A 2 -32.74 52.59 -7.69
CA SER A 2 -32.73 51.16 -7.98
C SER A 2 -31.35 50.69 -8.45
N SER A 3 -30.76 49.74 -7.74
CA SER A 3 -29.51 49.11 -8.16
C SER A 3 -29.82 47.89 -9.03
N GLN A 4 -29.26 47.91 -10.24
CA GLN A 4 -29.50 46.96 -11.32
C GLN A 4 -28.74 45.64 -11.11
N SER A 5 -29.47 44.54 -11.33
CA SER A 5 -28.97 43.17 -11.37
C SER A 5 -28.16 42.89 -12.64
N ASN A 6 -26.93 42.39 -12.50
CA ASN A 6 -26.12 41.89 -13.62
C ASN A 6 -26.22 40.37 -13.75
N SER A 7 -27.13 39.92 -14.62
CA SER A 7 -27.20 38.55 -15.13
C SER A 7 -26.11 38.31 -16.18
N ARG A 8 -25.03 37.60 -15.82
CA ARG A 8 -24.08 37.05 -16.80
C ARG A 8 -24.42 35.59 -17.11
N LYS A 9 -25.22 35.43 -18.16
CA LYS A 9 -25.61 34.15 -18.77
C LYS A 9 -24.50 33.74 -19.75
N ALA A 10 -23.55 32.93 -19.30
CA ALA A 10 -22.53 32.35 -20.18
C ALA A 10 -23.14 31.18 -20.95
N ARG A 11 -23.46 31.42 -22.22
CA ARG A 11 -23.63 30.40 -23.25
C ARG A 11 -22.27 29.76 -23.49
N ARG A 12 -22.15 28.44 -23.29
CA ARG A 12 -20.99 27.68 -23.75
C ARG A 12 -21.45 26.58 -24.69
N ASP A 13 -21.09 26.82 -25.94
CA ASP A 13 -21.12 26.03 -27.15
C ASP A 13 -21.46 24.54 -27.05
N GLU A 14 -22.58 24.22 -27.68
CA GLU A 14 -22.84 22.97 -28.36
C GLU A 14 -21.88 22.83 -29.55
N ASN A 15 -20.79 22.09 -29.40
CA ASN A 15 -20.07 21.57 -30.56
C ASN A 15 -19.39 20.25 -30.22
N ARG A 16 -20.16 19.16 -30.26
CA ARG A 16 -19.66 17.79 -30.08
C ARG A 16 -19.76 17.07 -31.43
N PRO A 17 -18.67 16.90 -32.18
CA PRO A 17 -18.70 16.13 -33.42
C PRO A 17 -18.95 14.65 -33.11
N ALA A 18 -19.85 14.06 -33.90
CA ALA A 18 -20.13 12.64 -33.93
C ALA A 18 -18.89 11.89 -34.44
N GLN A 19 -18.18 11.20 -33.55
CA GLN A 19 -17.16 10.23 -33.94
C GLN A 19 -17.79 8.84 -34.04
N ASP A 20 -18.07 8.51 -35.30
CA ASP A 20 -17.52 7.34 -36.00
C ASP A 20 -17.66 5.99 -35.29
N GLN A 21 -18.76 5.31 -35.64
CA GLN A 21 -18.95 3.88 -35.47
C GLN A 21 -18.11 3.16 -36.53
N SER A 22 -16.87 2.81 -36.21
CA SER A 22 -16.13 1.89 -37.05
C SER A 22 -15.35 0.84 -36.25
N LYS A 23 -15.76 -0.41 -36.54
CA LYS A 23 -15.00 -1.67 -36.48
C LYS A 23 -14.91 -2.38 -35.14
N ASP A 24 -15.93 -3.20 -34.92
CA ASP A 24 -15.80 -4.54 -34.33
C ASP A 24 -14.58 -5.28 -34.91
N VAL A 25 -13.47 -5.28 -34.18
CA VAL A 25 -12.39 -6.25 -34.36
C VAL A 25 -12.44 -7.19 -33.17
N ARG A 26 -13.10 -8.33 -33.37
CA ARG A 26 -13.05 -9.47 -32.45
C ARG A 26 -11.57 -9.87 -32.24
N PRO A 27 -11.04 -9.85 -31.01
CA PRO A 27 -9.74 -10.45 -30.76
C PRO A 27 -9.86 -11.97 -30.88
N SER A 28 -9.15 -12.53 -31.86
CA SER A 28 -8.94 -13.96 -32.03
C SER A 28 -8.44 -14.57 -30.73
N ARG A 29 -9.25 -15.47 -30.20
CA ARG A 29 -9.00 -16.35 -29.06
C ARG A 29 -7.84 -17.27 -29.39
N SER A 30 -6.62 -16.84 -29.07
CA SER A 30 -5.42 -17.67 -29.09
C SER A 30 -5.63 -18.85 -28.14
N GLN A 31 -5.69 -20.06 -28.70
CA GLN A 31 -5.82 -21.27 -27.91
C GLN A 31 -4.55 -21.48 -27.08
N PRO A 32 -4.66 -21.84 -25.79
CA PRO A 32 -3.52 -22.27 -25.01
C PRO A 32 -3.05 -23.63 -25.54
N THR A 33 -1.86 -23.65 -26.12
CA THR A 33 -1.11 -24.84 -26.50
C THR A 33 -0.96 -25.72 -25.26
N ARG A 34 -1.76 -26.79 -25.20
CA ARG A 34 -1.61 -27.86 -24.21
C ARG A 34 -0.23 -28.47 -24.38
N ARG A 35 0.68 -28.21 -23.43
CA ARG A 35 1.87 -29.03 -23.27
C ARG A 35 1.42 -30.43 -22.83
N PRO A 36 1.84 -31.50 -23.52
CA PRO A 36 1.58 -32.86 -23.05
C PRO A 36 2.25 -33.03 -21.69
N LEU A 37 1.48 -33.48 -20.70
CA LEU A 37 2.00 -34.06 -19.48
C LEU A 37 2.95 -35.19 -19.92
N GLN A 38 4.24 -35.00 -19.70
CA GLN A 38 5.17 -36.11 -19.66
C GLN A 38 4.92 -36.81 -18.32
N ASP A 39 4.36 -38.01 -18.42
CA ASP A 39 4.25 -38.97 -17.34
C ASP A 39 5.66 -39.26 -16.81
N ALA A 40 6.03 -38.53 -15.75
CA ALA A 40 7.20 -38.83 -14.96
C ALA A 40 6.89 -40.07 -14.12
N ASN A 41 7.11 -41.22 -14.75
CA ASN A 41 7.79 -42.38 -14.18
C ASN A 41 7.85 -42.38 -12.64
N THR A 42 6.79 -42.93 -12.02
CA THR A 42 6.78 -43.37 -10.63
C THR A 42 7.75 -44.54 -10.49
N GLY A 43 9.04 -44.22 -10.42
CA GLY A 43 10.09 -45.14 -10.01
C GLY A 43 9.88 -45.49 -8.55
N ASN A 44 9.22 -46.63 -8.34
CA ASN A 44 9.61 -47.67 -7.40
C ASN A 44 10.45 -47.17 -6.21
N THR A 45 9.82 -46.46 -5.27
CA THR A 45 10.38 -46.28 -3.93
C THR A 45 10.23 -47.61 -3.22
N GLU A 46 11.33 -48.36 -3.23
CA GLU A 46 11.57 -49.48 -2.33
C GLU A 46 11.05 -49.14 -0.92
N GLY A 47 10.28 -50.06 -0.34
CA GLY A 47 9.71 -49.97 1.00
C GLY A 47 10.79 -49.98 2.06
N VAL A 48 11.56 -48.90 2.14
CA VAL A 48 12.49 -48.60 3.22
C VAL A 48 11.65 -48.16 4.41
N ASP A 49 11.31 -49.12 5.27
CA ASP A 49 10.81 -48.97 6.65
C ASP A 49 10.23 -47.59 7.00
N ASP A 50 9.09 -47.24 6.39
CA ASP A 50 8.37 -45.99 6.67
C ASP A 50 8.08 -45.84 8.17
N ALA A 51 7.89 -46.96 8.88
CA ALA A 51 7.72 -46.98 10.33
C ALA A 51 8.97 -46.46 11.09
N GLY A 52 10.17 -46.76 10.61
CA GLY A 52 11.42 -46.25 11.17
C GLY A 52 11.56 -44.74 10.94
N ARG A 53 11.26 -44.30 9.71
CA ARG A 53 11.31 -42.88 9.34
C ARG A 53 10.27 -42.03 10.08
N ILE A 54 9.08 -42.57 10.31
CA ILE A 54 8.04 -41.88 11.12
C ILE A 54 8.53 -41.70 12.56
N ARG A 55 9.10 -42.74 13.18
CA ARG A 55 9.62 -42.66 14.55
C ARG A 55 10.79 -41.67 14.67
N GLU A 56 11.67 -41.62 13.67
CA GLU A 56 12.76 -40.64 13.62
C GLU A 56 12.23 -39.20 13.50
N LEU A 57 11.23 -38.97 12.64
CA LEU A 57 10.59 -37.66 12.50
C LEU A 57 9.85 -37.23 13.77
N GLU A 58 9.18 -38.15 14.47
CA GLU A 58 8.51 -37.88 15.74
C GLU A 58 9.50 -37.49 16.83
N ASN A 59 10.64 -38.18 16.93
CA ASN A 59 11.72 -37.83 17.86
C ASN A 59 12.33 -36.45 17.54
N ALA A 60 12.61 -36.16 16.26
CA ALA A 60 13.13 -34.86 15.85
C ALA A 60 12.15 -33.71 16.16
N LEU A 61 10.84 -33.96 16.04
CA LEU A 61 9.80 -32.99 16.38
C LEU A 61 9.73 -32.76 17.90
N ALA A 62 9.87 -33.80 18.70
CA ALA A 62 9.94 -33.70 20.16
C ALA A 62 11.19 -32.94 20.64
N GLU A 63 12.36 -33.21 20.05
CA GLU A 63 13.61 -32.50 20.36
C GLU A 63 13.51 -31.01 19.99
N SER A 64 13.01 -30.68 18.80
CA SER A 64 12.83 -29.29 18.37
C SER A 64 11.84 -28.53 19.25
N GLN A 65 10.77 -29.18 19.73
CA GLN A 65 9.83 -28.58 20.68
C GLN A 65 10.46 -28.35 22.05
N ALA A 66 11.30 -29.27 22.54
CA ALA A 66 12.01 -29.12 23.80
C ALA A 66 13.00 -27.94 23.74
N GLU A 67 13.77 -27.81 22.66
CA GLU A 67 14.71 -26.70 22.46
C GLU A 67 13.97 -25.33 22.40
N CYS A 68 12.83 -25.26 21.70
CA CYS A 68 12.01 -24.06 21.68
C CYS A 68 11.43 -23.71 23.06
N ALA A 69 11.04 -24.71 23.86
CA ALA A 69 10.56 -24.49 25.22
C ALA A 69 11.69 -24.02 26.15
N GLU A 70 12.90 -24.54 25.98
CA GLU A 70 14.07 -24.14 26.77
C GLU A 70 14.51 -22.72 26.45
N LEU A 71 14.56 -22.33 25.17
CA LEU A 71 14.81 -20.95 24.75
C LEU A 71 13.77 -19.97 25.30
N ARG A 72 12.52 -20.41 25.46
CA ARG A 72 11.45 -19.61 26.06
C ARG A 72 11.64 -19.42 27.57
N ASN A 73 12.21 -20.41 28.27
CA ASN A 73 12.54 -20.30 29.69
C ASN A 73 13.84 -19.51 29.93
N GLN A 74 14.78 -19.56 28.99
CA GLN A 74 16.01 -18.75 29.03
C GLN A 74 15.80 -17.30 28.62
N GLN A 75 14.68 -16.95 28.00
CA GLN A 75 14.30 -15.54 27.92
C GLN A 75 14.04 -15.06 29.37
N PRO A 76 14.92 -14.24 29.97
CA PRO A 76 14.63 -13.66 31.26
C PRO A 76 13.27 -13.01 31.13
N ALA A 77 12.35 -13.34 32.04
CA ALA A 77 11.02 -12.74 32.07
C ALA A 77 11.21 -11.26 31.79
N ARG A 78 10.84 -10.83 30.56
CA ARG A 78 11.03 -9.46 30.12
C ARG A 78 10.18 -8.70 31.12
N GLN A 79 10.82 -8.20 32.17
CA GLN A 79 10.18 -7.34 33.13
C GLN A 79 9.55 -6.28 32.24
N PRO A 80 8.23 -6.04 32.36
CA PRO A 80 7.61 -4.97 31.63
C PRO A 80 8.38 -3.72 32.05
N SER A 81 9.32 -3.31 31.21
CA SER A 81 10.07 -2.10 31.39
C SER A 81 9.00 -1.04 31.31
N ASN A 82 8.54 -0.60 32.48
CA ASN A 82 7.55 0.45 32.62
C ASN A 82 8.04 1.57 31.71
N PRO A 83 7.35 1.84 30.58
CA PRO A 83 7.76 2.91 29.70
C PRO A 83 7.73 4.16 30.57
N THR A 84 8.90 4.75 30.76
CA THR A 84 9.06 5.94 31.56
C THR A 84 8.29 7.05 30.86
N ALA A 85 7.09 7.31 31.38
CA ALA A 85 6.38 8.58 31.41
C ALA A 85 6.75 9.59 30.32
N ASP A 86 6.30 9.34 29.10
CA ASP A 86 5.50 10.33 28.39
C ASP A 86 4.15 9.65 28.19
N SER A 87 3.09 10.19 28.78
CA SER A 87 1.73 9.70 28.67
C SER A 87 1.36 9.62 27.19
N GLU A 88 1.58 8.46 26.58
CA GLU A 88 1.37 8.23 25.16
C GLU A 88 -0.11 8.45 24.90
N THR A 89 -0.47 9.66 24.45
CA THR A 89 -1.85 10.12 24.32
C THR A 89 -2.58 9.14 23.42
N VAL A 90 -3.38 8.26 24.04
CA VAL A 90 -4.22 7.31 23.33
C VAL A 90 -5.22 8.13 22.54
N ILE A 91 -5.21 7.96 21.23
CA ILE A 91 -6.10 8.66 20.31
C ILE A 91 -7.42 7.88 20.29
N PRO A 92 -8.50 8.43 20.87
CA PRO A 92 -9.77 7.73 21.00
C PRO A 92 -10.38 7.46 19.64
N ARG A 93 -11.17 6.38 19.53
CA ARG A 93 -11.88 6.09 18.29
C ARG A 93 -12.99 7.14 18.04
N PRO A 94 -12.99 7.85 16.89
CA PRO A 94 -14.06 8.78 16.58
C PRO A 94 -15.37 8.05 16.31
N VAL A 95 -16.49 8.72 16.60
CA VAL A 95 -17.84 8.19 16.37
C VAL A 95 -18.03 7.77 14.91
N ASN A 96 -17.55 8.60 13.98
CA ASN A 96 -17.62 8.36 12.54
C ASN A 96 -16.22 8.24 11.93
N ILE A 97 -15.76 7.01 11.71
CA ILE A 97 -14.44 6.76 11.10
C ILE A 97 -14.34 7.32 9.66
N SER A 98 -15.47 7.38 8.93
CA SER A 98 -15.49 7.86 7.55
C SER A 98 -15.22 9.36 7.42
N THR A 99 -15.48 10.16 8.45
CA THR A 99 -15.28 11.62 8.41
C THR A 99 -13.82 12.01 8.65
N VAL A 100 -13.01 11.10 9.17
CA VAL A 100 -11.60 11.35 9.47
C VAL A 100 -10.80 11.46 8.19
N LYS A 101 -10.09 12.57 8.03
CA LYS A 101 -9.24 12.83 6.86
C LYS A 101 -7.88 12.17 7.02
N MET A 102 -7.27 11.76 5.90
CA MET A 102 -5.91 11.19 5.91
C MET A 102 -4.86 12.21 6.39
N SER A 103 -5.10 13.51 6.15
CA SER A 103 -4.24 14.59 6.65
C SER A 103 -4.26 14.71 8.17
N GLU A 104 -5.42 14.52 8.80
CA GLU A 104 -5.60 14.56 10.25
C GLU A 104 -4.88 13.39 10.91
N LEU A 105 -5.07 12.16 10.41
CA LEU A 105 -4.34 10.98 10.90
C LEU A 105 -2.83 11.13 10.83
N ARG A 106 -2.32 11.71 9.73
CA ARG A 106 -0.90 11.98 9.56
C ARG A 106 -0.40 12.98 10.60
N ALA A 107 -1.17 14.05 10.85
CA ALA A 107 -0.84 15.08 11.84
C ALA A 107 -0.85 14.52 13.27
N GLU A 108 -1.85 13.69 13.62
CA GLU A 108 -1.95 13.05 14.94
C GLU A 108 -0.76 12.12 15.25
N LEU A 109 -0.26 11.43 14.22
CA LEU A 109 0.97 10.62 14.32
C LEU A 109 2.25 11.45 14.34
N GLY A 110 2.20 12.73 13.96
CA GLY A 110 3.39 13.56 13.79
C GLY A 110 4.28 13.13 12.61
N PHE A 111 3.73 12.40 11.63
CA PHE A 111 4.53 11.84 10.54
C PHE A 111 4.81 12.87 9.45
N ASN A 112 6.07 12.94 9.03
CA ASN A 112 6.44 13.68 7.82
C ASN A 112 5.96 12.94 6.54
N ARG A 113 6.17 13.54 5.35
CA ARG A 113 5.64 12.99 4.09
C ARG A 113 6.24 11.63 3.76
N SER A 114 7.54 11.45 3.97
CA SER A 114 8.24 10.20 3.66
C SER A 114 7.83 9.08 4.61
N GLN A 115 7.75 9.33 5.92
CA GLN A 115 7.24 8.38 6.92
C GLN A 115 5.80 7.97 6.63
N TRP A 116 4.94 8.94 6.28
CA TRP A 116 3.56 8.66 5.91
C TRP A 116 3.46 7.74 4.68
N ASN A 117 4.28 7.99 3.66
CA ASN A 117 4.35 7.14 2.48
C ASN A 117 4.91 5.74 2.79
N ALA A 118 5.89 5.65 3.68
CA ALA A 118 6.43 4.38 4.18
C ALA A 118 5.34 3.58 4.91
N LEU A 119 4.58 4.21 5.82
CA LEU A 119 3.46 3.59 6.52
C LEU A 119 2.40 3.07 5.53
N ARG A 120 1.97 3.90 4.57
CA ARG A 120 0.99 3.47 3.55
C ARG A 120 1.50 2.28 2.73
N SER A 121 2.79 2.25 2.41
CA SER A 121 3.41 1.14 1.67
C SER A 121 3.47 -0.12 2.52
N CYS A 122 3.91 -0.03 3.77
CA CYS A 122 3.86 -1.13 4.75
C CYS A 122 2.44 -1.69 4.89
N VAL A 123 1.42 -0.84 5.05
CA VAL A 123 0.02 -1.29 5.12
C VAL A 123 -0.36 -2.10 3.88
N ARG A 124 -0.02 -1.66 2.67
CA ARG A 124 -0.29 -2.43 1.43
C ARG A 124 0.43 -3.78 1.42
N TYR A 125 1.71 -3.81 1.81
CA TYR A 125 2.49 -5.04 1.86
C TYR A 125 1.97 -6.01 2.94
N ALA A 126 1.64 -5.51 4.13
CA ALA A 126 1.06 -6.29 5.22
C ALA A 126 -0.30 -6.89 4.83
N MET A 127 -1.15 -6.14 4.13
CA MET A 127 -2.41 -6.65 3.58
C MET A 127 -2.21 -7.79 2.57
N ALA A 128 -1.19 -7.66 1.71
CA ALA A 128 -0.82 -8.71 0.76
C ALA A 128 -0.25 -9.94 1.47
N ALA A 129 0.65 -9.76 2.43
CA ALA A 129 1.25 -10.81 3.25
C ALA A 129 0.20 -11.57 4.09
N ALA A 130 -0.80 -10.86 4.62
CA ALA A 130 -1.93 -11.45 5.33
C ALA A 130 -2.91 -12.22 4.42
N ARG A 131 -2.69 -12.19 3.10
CA ARG A 131 -3.53 -12.85 2.07
C ARG A 131 -5.00 -12.47 2.20
N LEU A 132 -5.28 -11.17 2.34
CA LEU A 132 -6.64 -10.66 2.31
C LEU A 132 -7.26 -10.90 0.92
N ASP A 133 -8.53 -11.28 0.89
CA ASP A 133 -9.23 -11.66 -0.32
C ASP A 133 -9.83 -10.43 -0.99
N TRP A 134 -9.15 -9.92 -2.01
CA TRP A 134 -9.56 -8.69 -2.69
C TRP A 134 -10.91 -8.75 -3.41
N THR A 135 -11.48 -9.93 -3.60
CA THR A 135 -12.82 -10.10 -4.21
C THR A 135 -13.93 -9.77 -3.21
N LYS A 136 -13.65 -9.89 -1.91
CA LYS A 136 -14.60 -9.61 -0.82
C LYS A 136 -14.53 -8.15 -0.39
N ALA A 137 -15.66 -7.61 0.06
CA ALA A 137 -15.71 -6.30 0.69
C ALA A 137 -14.82 -6.27 1.96
N TRP A 138 -14.23 -5.11 2.30
CA TRP A 138 -13.38 -4.95 3.49
C TRP A 138 -14.05 -5.45 4.79
N LYS A 139 -15.35 -5.16 4.94
CA LYS A 139 -16.15 -5.58 6.11
C LYS A 139 -16.20 -7.12 6.23
N ASN A 140 -16.20 -7.83 5.10
CA ASN A 140 -16.36 -9.29 5.00
C ASN A 140 -15.03 -10.06 5.01
N GLN A 141 -13.89 -9.40 5.22
CA GLN A 141 -12.61 -10.08 5.40
C GLN A 141 -12.57 -10.84 6.73
N GLU A 142 -11.88 -11.97 6.76
CA GLU A 142 -11.69 -12.77 7.97
C GLU A 142 -11.03 -11.95 9.10
N PRO A 143 -11.61 -11.91 10.31
CA PRO A 143 -11.08 -11.09 11.40
C PRO A 143 -9.67 -11.52 11.83
N LYS A 144 -9.34 -12.83 11.74
CA LYS A 144 -7.99 -13.34 12.01
C LYS A 144 -6.94 -12.75 11.05
N LYS A 145 -7.26 -12.61 9.77
CA LYS A 145 -6.35 -11.99 8.78
C LYS A 145 -6.23 -10.48 9.01
N LYS A 146 -7.32 -9.81 9.40
CA LYS A 146 -7.29 -8.41 9.83
C LYS A 146 -6.32 -8.21 10.98
N LEU A 147 -6.43 -9.03 12.02
CA LEU A 147 -5.55 -8.95 13.18
C LEU A 147 -4.09 -9.22 12.84
N ARG A 148 -3.81 -10.20 11.97
CA ARG A 148 -2.43 -10.47 11.49
C ARG A 148 -1.80 -9.26 10.82
N PHE A 149 -2.49 -8.60 9.88
CA PHE A 149 -1.89 -7.42 9.23
C PHE A 149 -1.71 -6.26 10.22
N LEU A 150 -2.66 -6.05 11.15
CA LEU A 150 -2.55 -5.02 12.18
C LEU A 150 -1.30 -5.22 13.04
N ASN A 151 -1.01 -6.47 13.43
CA ASN A 151 0.17 -6.80 14.23
C ASN A 151 1.47 -6.54 13.46
N VAL A 152 1.52 -6.85 12.16
CA VAL A 152 2.68 -6.55 11.30
C VAL A 152 2.92 -5.04 11.24
N VAL A 153 1.87 -4.25 10.96
CA VAL A 153 2.01 -2.78 10.88
C VAL A 153 2.46 -2.18 12.22
N ARG A 154 1.94 -2.68 13.34
CA ARG A 154 2.33 -2.23 14.69
C ARG A 154 3.75 -2.62 15.07
N ALA A 155 4.27 -3.70 14.52
CA ALA A 155 5.66 -4.11 14.73
C ALA A 155 6.63 -3.19 13.96
N ASP A 156 6.26 -2.81 12.73
CA ASP A 156 7.08 -1.93 11.89
C ASP A 156 6.95 -0.44 12.28
N PHE A 157 5.76 -0.01 12.74
CA PHE A 157 5.44 1.38 13.10
C PHE A 157 4.77 1.43 14.48
N PRO A 158 5.56 1.38 15.57
CA PRO A 158 5.03 1.35 16.94
C PRO A 158 4.20 2.59 17.29
N GLU A 159 4.43 3.74 16.67
CA GLU A 159 3.66 4.99 16.89
C GLU A 159 2.19 4.83 16.51
N THR A 160 1.85 3.84 15.68
CA THR A 160 0.46 3.52 15.33
C THR A 160 -0.31 2.80 16.45
N GLN A 161 0.38 2.39 17.52
CA GLN A 161 -0.25 1.82 18.72
C GLN A 161 -1.04 2.86 19.52
N ARG A 162 -0.75 4.16 19.30
CA ARG A 162 -1.51 5.29 19.85
C ARG A 162 -2.99 5.26 19.50
N PHE A 163 -3.38 4.68 18.37
CA PHE A 163 -4.78 4.54 17.99
C PHE A 163 -5.46 3.43 18.76
N GLU A 164 -6.49 3.78 19.54
CA GLU A 164 -7.30 2.83 20.29
C GLU A 164 -7.82 1.70 19.37
N ASN A 165 -7.61 0.43 19.74
CA ASN A 165 -8.03 -0.71 18.93
C ASN A 165 -7.49 -0.72 17.47
N GLY A 166 -6.47 0.09 17.16
CA GLY A 166 -5.88 0.20 15.82
C GLY A 166 -6.80 0.81 14.77
N TRP A 167 -7.79 1.63 15.17
CA TRP A 167 -8.79 2.19 14.26
C TRP A 167 -8.15 3.02 13.12
N GLY A 168 -7.07 3.77 13.41
CA GLY A 168 -6.35 4.58 12.43
C GLY A 168 -5.72 3.71 11.34
N ILE A 169 -5.09 2.61 11.71
CA ILE A 169 -4.51 1.64 10.76
C ILE A 169 -5.62 1.03 9.88
N ILE A 170 -6.77 0.69 10.48
CA ILE A 170 -7.93 0.18 9.74
C ILE A 170 -8.42 1.20 8.71
N ARG A 171 -8.49 2.50 9.06
CA ARG A 171 -8.91 3.56 8.15
C ARG A 171 -7.93 3.74 6.98
N ILE A 172 -6.61 3.67 7.24
CA ILE A 172 -5.57 3.71 6.19
C ILE A 172 -5.69 2.48 5.26
N ALA A 173 -5.94 1.30 5.83
CA ALA A 173 -6.13 0.08 5.05
C ALA A 173 -7.40 0.13 4.18
N GLN A 174 -8.51 0.70 4.70
CA GLN A 174 -9.73 0.93 3.92
C GLN A 174 -9.49 1.85 2.72
N GLU A 175 -8.72 2.92 2.92
CA GLU A 175 -8.31 3.85 1.86
C GLU A 175 -7.51 3.13 0.77
N ALA A 176 -6.52 2.33 1.18
CA ALA A 176 -5.72 1.52 0.27
C ALA A 176 -6.57 0.49 -0.49
N TRP A 177 -7.56 -0.12 0.18
CA TRP A 177 -8.48 -1.08 -0.41
C TRP A 177 -9.37 -0.47 -1.49
N GLY A 178 -9.94 0.71 -1.23
CA GLY A 178 -10.80 1.44 -2.18
C GLY A 178 -10.03 1.81 -3.46
N ASN A 179 -8.81 2.30 -3.30
CA ASN A 179 -7.99 2.77 -4.41
C ASN A 179 -7.53 1.65 -5.35
N ARG A 180 -7.42 0.40 -4.88
CA ARG A 180 -7.00 -0.74 -5.71
C ARG A 180 -7.87 -0.95 -6.96
N LYS A 181 -9.19 -0.76 -6.85
CA LYS A 181 -10.10 -0.89 -8.01
C LYS A 181 -9.82 0.16 -9.09
N SER A 182 -9.42 1.37 -8.69
CA SER A 182 -9.05 2.43 -9.61
C SER A 182 -7.82 2.01 -10.43
N TYR A 183 -6.78 1.48 -9.77
CA TYR A 183 -5.57 1.02 -10.47
C TYR A 183 -5.80 -0.22 -11.34
N GLY A 184 -6.62 -1.19 -10.89
CA GLY A 184 -6.93 -2.37 -11.69
C GLY A 184 -7.51 -1.98 -13.06
N ARG A 185 -8.48 -1.07 -13.08
CA ARG A 185 -9.06 -0.55 -14.33
C ARG A 185 -8.06 0.17 -15.22
N CYS A 186 -7.04 0.81 -14.66
CA CYS A 186 -6.00 1.48 -15.45
C CYS A 186 -5.10 0.49 -16.19
N VAL A 187 -4.94 -0.72 -15.65
CA VAL A 187 -4.18 -1.81 -16.27
C VAL A 187 -5.02 -2.49 -17.35
N ASP A 188 -6.30 -2.72 -17.07
CA ASP A 188 -7.20 -3.43 -17.99
C ASP A 188 -7.69 -2.53 -19.14
N ASP A 189 -7.84 -1.23 -18.92
CA ASP A 189 -8.32 -0.26 -19.92
C ASP A 189 -7.32 0.90 -20.13
N PRO A 190 -6.43 0.79 -21.13
CA PRO A 190 -5.45 1.82 -21.45
C PRO A 190 -6.10 3.11 -21.97
N ASN A 191 -7.38 3.12 -22.36
CA ASN A 191 -8.06 4.32 -22.85
C ASN A 191 -8.56 5.24 -21.73
N THR A 192 -8.55 4.78 -20.47
CA THR A 192 -8.78 5.66 -19.32
C THR A 192 -7.69 6.72 -19.23
N TYR A 193 -7.98 7.91 -18.69
CA TYR A 193 -6.97 8.97 -18.53
C TYR A 193 -5.71 8.47 -17.80
N ARG A 194 -5.89 7.71 -16.72
CA ARG A 194 -4.79 7.09 -15.95
C ARG A 194 -4.10 5.96 -16.72
N GLY A 195 -4.83 5.15 -17.49
CA GLY A 195 -4.26 4.17 -18.41
C GLY A 195 -3.34 4.82 -19.44
N ARG A 196 -3.83 5.86 -20.12
CA ARG A 196 -3.05 6.65 -21.10
C ARG A 196 -1.80 7.26 -20.48
N LYS A 197 -1.91 7.89 -19.30
CA LYS A 197 -0.75 8.43 -18.58
C LYS A 197 0.25 7.36 -18.17
N THR A 198 -0.22 6.17 -17.80
CA THR A 198 0.66 5.04 -17.45
C THR A 198 1.40 4.52 -18.68
N VAL A 199 0.73 4.40 -19.82
CA VAL A 199 1.34 4.03 -21.11
C VAL A 199 2.31 5.11 -21.57
N GLU A 200 1.97 6.39 -21.47
CA GLU A 200 2.86 7.52 -21.80
C GLU A 200 4.15 7.47 -20.97
N ARG A 201 4.05 7.19 -19.66
CA ARG A 201 5.21 7.05 -18.78
C ARG A 201 6.09 5.85 -19.14
N ARG A 202 5.50 4.75 -19.64
CA ARG A 202 6.27 3.59 -20.14
C ARG A 202 6.95 3.92 -21.46
N GLY A 203 6.23 4.49 -22.43
CA GLY A 203 6.80 4.87 -23.73
C GLY A 203 7.97 5.84 -23.62
N ARG A 204 7.90 6.82 -22.71
CA ARG A 204 9.03 7.74 -22.45
C ARG A 204 10.30 7.04 -21.95
N ARG A 205 10.18 5.88 -21.29
CA ARG A 205 11.34 5.09 -20.84
C ARG A 205 11.95 4.27 -21.97
N ASP A 206 11.15 3.88 -22.96
CA ASP A 206 11.60 3.06 -24.08
C ASP A 206 12.21 3.91 -25.19
N ASP A 207 11.72 5.15 -25.40
CA ASP A 207 12.22 6.06 -26.44
C ASP A 207 13.37 6.98 -25.98
N SER A 208 13.57 7.16 -24.67
CA SER A 208 14.82 7.75 -24.18
C SER A 208 15.86 6.63 -24.15
N PRO A 209 16.93 6.67 -24.97
CA PRO A 209 18.04 5.74 -24.84
C PRO A 209 18.59 5.89 -23.43
N SER A 210 18.15 5.00 -22.55
CA SER A 210 18.57 4.98 -21.16
C SER A 210 20.10 4.93 -21.21
N PRO A 211 20.81 5.95 -20.68
CA PRO A 211 22.26 5.93 -20.68
C PRO A 211 22.63 4.61 -20.02
N ALA A 212 23.25 3.72 -20.82
CA ALA A 212 23.53 2.35 -20.43
C ALA A 212 24.00 2.35 -18.98
N PRO A 213 23.41 1.53 -18.09
CA PRO A 213 23.67 1.59 -16.66
C PRO A 213 25.17 1.62 -16.49
N SER A 214 25.69 2.80 -16.15
CA SER A 214 27.12 3.03 -15.99
C SER A 214 27.54 1.99 -14.98
N ASN A 215 28.39 1.08 -15.42
CA ASN A 215 29.03 0.02 -14.66
C ASN A 215 29.95 0.68 -13.62
N ARG A 216 29.36 1.46 -12.71
CA ARG A 216 30.02 2.27 -11.70
C ARG A 216 30.42 1.32 -10.59
N SER A 217 31.49 0.61 -10.91
CA SER A 217 32.52 0.15 -9.99
C SER A 217 31.98 -0.58 -8.77
N GLN A 218 31.98 -1.91 -8.90
CA GLN A 218 32.54 -2.77 -7.86
C GLN A 218 33.96 -2.30 -7.54
N ARG A 219 34.09 -1.21 -6.78
CA ARG A 219 35.34 -0.87 -6.11
C ARG A 219 35.34 -1.68 -4.83
N THR A 220 35.85 -2.90 -4.96
CA THR A 220 36.29 -3.73 -3.85
C THR A 220 37.17 -2.90 -2.93
N ARG A 221 36.60 -2.43 -1.82
CA ARG A 221 37.36 -1.79 -0.74
C ARG A 221 37.99 -2.93 0.06
N ALA A 222 39.10 -3.44 -0.45
CA ALA A 222 39.99 -4.31 0.29
C ALA A 222 40.48 -3.56 1.53
N SER A 223 40.29 -4.22 2.66
CA SER A 223 40.85 -3.89 3.96
C SER A 223 42.35 -3.71 3.86
N SER A 224 42.86 -2.56 4.31
CA SER A 224 44.28 -2.40 4.64
C SER A 224 44.39 -1.45 5.80
N SER A 225 44.80 -2.04 6.90
CA SER A 225 45.06 -1.52 8.22
C SER A 225 46.24 -0.55 8.24
N ARG A 226 46.18 0.41 9.18
CA ARG A 226 47.27 0.99 10.00
C ARG A 226 47.44 2.52 9.90
N VAL A 227 47.32 3.13 11.09
CA VAL A 227 48.25 4.08 11.72
C VAL A 227 48.56 5.37 10.95
N SER A 228 48.07 6.50 11.46
CA SER A 228 48.94 7.53 12.07
C SER A 228 48.12 8.69 12.63
N GLN A 229 48.44 9.07 13.86
CA GLN A 229 47.97 10.27 14.53
C GLN A 229 48.74 11.48 13.99
N SER A 230 48.04 12.53 13.55
CA SER A 230 48.57 13.90 13.56
C SER A 230 47.42 14.90 13.71
N PRO A 231 47.54 15.88 14.62
CA PRO A 231 46.61 16.99 14.74
C PRO A 231 47.02 18.10 13.75
N GLY A 232 46.13 18.46 12.83
CA GLY A 232 46.34 19.49 11.83
C GLY A 232 45.02 20.16 11.43
N PRO A 233 45.06 21.43 10.99
CA PRO A 233 44.10 22.45 11.38
C PRO A 233 42.75 22.36 10.65
N THR A 234 41.74 22.81 11.40
CA THR A 234 40.34 23.05 11.03
C THR A 234 40.17 23.60 9.61
N ILE A 235 39.72 22.72 8.71
CA ILE A 235 39.19 23.11 7.40
C ILE A 235 37.72 23.50 7.62
N PRO A 236 37.27 24.71 7.25
CA PRO A 236 35.87 25.08 7.37
C PRO A 236 35.02 24.16 6.48
N GLN A 237 34.07 23.45 7.11
CA GLN A 237 33.06 22.65 6.44
C GLN A 237 32.29 23.53 5.46
N ARG A 238 32.56 23.34 4.16
CA ARG A 238 31.71 23.84 3.08
C ARG A 238 30.43 23.03 3.13
N GLN A 239 29.36 23.65 3.62
CA GLN A 239 28.04 23.02 3.66
C GLN A 239 27.64 22.63 2.22
N PRO A 240 27.25 21.37 1.97
CA PRO A 240 26.65 21.00 0.69
C PRO A 240 25.37 21.81 0.54
N ALA A 241 25.23 22.46 -0.61
CA ALA A 241 24.02 23.19 -0.98
C ALA A 241 22.80 22.25 -0.86
N PRO A 242 21.65 22.74 -0.39
CA PRO A 242 20.42 21.96 -0.41
C PRO A 242 20.15 21.59 -1.87
N SER A 243 20.19 20.29 -2.18
CA SER A 243 19.65 19.77 -3.42
C SER A 243 18.15 20.07 -3.39
N SER A 244 17.74 21.03 -4.21
CA SER A 244 16.36 21.27 -4.59
C SER A 244 15.91 20.05 -5.39
N ASP A 245 15.53 18.98 -4.68
CA ASP A 245 14.68 17.92 -5.22
C ASP A 245 13.28 18.50 -5.34
N ASP A 246 13.11 19.38 -6.34
CA ASP A 246 11.84 19.79 -6.93
C ASP A 246 11.25 18.61 -7.74
N ASP A 247 11.03 17.48 -7.07
CA ASP A 247 10.12 16.44 -7.56
C ASP A 247 8.68 16.81 -7.13
N ASP A 248 8.22 17.93 -7.66
CA ASP A 248 6.86 18.50 -7.56
C ASP A 248 5.85 17.72 -8.45
N ASP A 249 5.88 16.39 -8.42
CA ASP A 249 5.10 15.54 -9.34
C ASP A 249 4.07 14.62 -8.65
N ASP A 250 3.78 14.85 -7.36
CA ASP A 250 2.91 13.98 -6.56
C ASP A 250 1.68 14.66 -5.92
N ASP A 251 1.28 15.85 -6.41
CA ASP A 251 0.00 16.46 -6.04
C ASP A 251 -1.23 15.75 -6.64
N LEU A 252 -1.02 14.64 -7.36
CA LEU A 252 -2.08 13.81 -7.95
C LEU A 252 -2.91 12.99 -6.93
N TYR A 253 -2.66 13.13 -5.62
CA TYR A 253 -3.39 12.41 -4.57
C TYR A 253 -4.33 13.28 -3.72
N ASN A 254 -4.48 14.57 -4.02
CA ASN A 254 -5.44 15.44 -3.33
C ASN A 254 -6.68 15.76 -4.19
N PHE A 255 -7.15 14.80 -4.99
CA PHE A 255 -8.49 14.90 -5.59
C PHE A 255 -9.51 14.45 -4.56
N SER A 256 -9.80 15.32 -3.60
CA SER A 256 -11.10 15.33 -2.95
C SER A 256 -12.13 15.55 -4.05
N ASP A 257 -12.69 14.45 -4.53
CA ASP A 257 -13.94 14.42 -5.28
C ASP A 257 -15.04 14.92 -4.33
N ASP A 258 -15.07 16.23 -4.10
CA ASP A 258 -16.21 16.95 -3.54
C ASP A 258 -17.26 17.04 -4.66
N GLY A 259 -17.72 15.86 -5.07
CA GLY A 259 -18.93 15.70 -5.85
C GLY A 259 -20.10 16.01 -4.94
N GLN A 260 -20.34 17.31 -4.69
CA GLN A 260 -21.66 17.80 -4.33
C GLN A 260 -22.62 17.41 -5.46
N ARG A 261 -23.09 16.18 -5.39
CA ARG A 261 -24.29 15.76 -6.09
C ARG A 261 -25.42 16.43 -5.31
N GLU A 262 -25.83 17.60 -5.78
CA GLU A 262 -27.11 18.17 -5.39
C GLU A 262 -28.18 17.10 -5.65
N GLU A 263 -28.63 16.45 -4.60
CA GLU A 263 -29.87 15.71 -4.63
C GLU A 263 -30.98 16.74 -4.77
N GLY A 264 -31.35 16.97 -6.03
CA GLY A 264 -32.55 17.69 -6.38
C GLY A 264 -33.74 17.09 -5.64
N SER A 265 -34.30 17.90 -4.73
CA SER A 265 -35.74 18.17 -4.62
C SER A 265 -36.65 17.03 -5.10
N GLY A 266 -36.72 15.96 -4.31
CA GLY A 266 -37.80 14.98 -4.37
C GLY A 266 -39.03 15.56 -3.68
N GLY A 267 -40.06 15.86 -4.47
CA GLY A 267 -41.19 16.71 -4.11
C GLY A 267 -42.13 16.21 -2.99
N PRO A 268 -43.07 17.07 -2.56
CA PRO A 268 -43.94 16.80 -1.43
C PRO A 268 -44.94 15.68 -1.73
N ALA A 269 -45.00 14.73 -0.80
CA ALA A 269 -45.96 13.64 -0.75
C ALA A 269 -47.40 14.17 -0.75
N ARG A 270 -48.11 14.00 -1.87
CA ARG A 270 -49.56 14.16 -1.94
C ARG A 270 -50.23 13.05 -1.13
N LYS A 271 -50.70 13.39 0.07
CA LYS A 271 -51.67 12.59 0.83
C LYS A 271 -52.96 12.47 0.02
N LYS A 272 -53.29 11.27 -0.45
CA LYS A 272 -54.65 10.94 -0.89
C LYS A 272 -55.47 10.62 0.36
N ALA A 273 -56.41 11.49 0.69
CA ALA A 273 -57.52 11.16 1.56
C ALA A 273 -58.42 10.16 0.81
N ARG A 274 -58.77 9.06 1.47
CA ARG A 274 -59.87 8.18 1.07
C ARG A 274 -61.07 8.60 1.93
N SER A 275 -62.12 9.08 1.26
CA SER A 275 -63.50 9.01 1.74
C SER A 275 -64.02 7.58 1.64
#